data_AF-A0A531JMR2-F1
#
_entry.id   AF-A0A531JMR2-F1
#
_cell.length_a   1.000
_cell.length_b   1.000
_cell.length_c   1.000
_cell.angle_alpha   90.00
_cell.angle_beta   90.00
_cell.angle_gamma   90.00
#
_symmetry.space_group_name_H-M   'P 1'
#
loop_
_entity.id
_entity.type
_entity.pdbx_description
1 polymer ?
#
loop_
_entity_poly.entity_id
_entity_poly.type
_entity_poly.pdbx_seq_one_letter_code
_entity_poly.pdbx_strand_id
1 'polypeptide(L)'
;IDIDHIAELLHENVDDVIGELGDAIYRDPETGSWQTADAYLSGQVRDKLKVAEAAAALDPDFERNVRALVEVQPADLRPSDITARLGAPWIPAADVVAFVKETMGAEIRIYHMPELA
;
A
#
# COMPACT_ATOMS: atom_id res chain seq x y z
N ILE A 1 17.16 5.20 -5.26
CA ILE A 1 18.08 6.36 -5.15
C ILE A 1 19.46 5.79 -4.91
N ASP A 2 20.45 6.28 -5.64
CA ASP A 2 21.84 5.92 -5.45
C ASP A 2 22.49 6.98 -4.54
N ILE A 3 22.58 6.69 -3.24
CA ILE A 3 23.12 7.65 -2.26
C ILE A 3 24.64 7.76 -2.41
N ASP A 4 25.31 6.67 -2.75
CA ASP A 4 26.76 6.64 -2.97
C ASP A 4 27.16 7.57 -4.12
N HIS A 5 26.40 7.54 -5.21
CA HIS A 5 26.63 8.45 -6.33
C HIS A 5 26.36 9.93 -5.98
N ILE A 6 25.33 10.21 -5.16
CA ILE A 6 25.04 11.59 -4.72
C ILE A 6 26.18 12.10 -3.84
N ALA A 7 26.67 11.29 -2.90
CA ALA A 7 27.80 11.62 -2.03
C ALA A 7 29.09 11.88 -2.83
N GLU A 8 29.36 11.08 -3.86
CA GLU A 8 30.49 11.29 -4.77
C GLU A 8 30.42 12.67 -5.45
N LEU A 9 29.24 13.04 -5.98
CA LEU A 9 29.02 14.31 -6.67
C LEU A 9 29.11 15.53 -5.75
N LEU A 10 28.67 15.39 -4.50
CA LEU A 10 28.73 16.46 -3.49
C LEU A 10 30.09 16.54 -2.79
N HIS A 11 30.96 15.54 -2.97
CA HIS A 11 32.22 15.40 -2.21
C HIS A 11 32.00 15.33 -0.69
N GLU A 12 30.91 14.68 -0.28
CA GLU A 12 30.50 14.52 1.12
C GLU A 12 30.44 13.03 1.50
N ASN A 13 30.30 12.73 2.80
CA ASN A 13 30.08 11.35 3.22
C ASN A 13 28.62 10.96 3.03
N VAL A 14 28.39 9.65 2.82
CA VAL A 14 27.04 9.08 2.68
C VAL A 14 26.14 9.41 3.87
N ASP A 15 26.67 9.36 5.09
CA ASP A 15 25.91 9.66 6.31
C ASP A 15 25.49 11.15 6.36
N ASP A 16 26.35 12.05 5.88
CA ASP A 16 26.05 13.49 5.81
C ASP A 16 24.92 13.72 4.80
N VAL A 17 25.02 13.13 3.61
CA VAL A 17 23.98 13.21 2.56
C VAL A 17 22.64 12.62 3.03
N ILE A 18 22.66 11.50 3.75
CA ILE A 18 21.43 10.91 4.33
C ILE A 18 20.83 11.89 5.35
N GLY A 19 21.67 12.51 6.18
CA GLY A 19 21.25 13.52 7.15
C GLY A 19 20.63 14.75 6.49
N GLU A 20 21.23 15.25 5.41
CA GLU A 20 20.71 16.39 4.64
C GLU A 20 19.39 16.08 3.94
N LEU A 21 19.27 14.90 3.35
CA LEU A 21 18.05 14.47 2.66
C LEU A 21 16.91 14.20 3.66
N GLY A 22 17.23 13.74 4.87
CA GLY A 22 16.26 13.56 5.95
C GLY A 22 15.00 12.80 5.52
N ASP A 23 13.83 13.39 5.75
CA ASP A 23 12.52 12.81 5.44
C ASP A 23 12.19 12.77 3.92
N ALA A 24 13.05 13.30 3.05
CA ALA A 24 12.88 13.18 1.61
C ALA A 24 13.18 11.76 1.09
N ILE A 25 13.86 10.95 1.90
CA ILE A 25 14.25 9.58 1.56
C ILE A 25 13.95 8.60 2.70
N TYR A 26 13.65 7.36 2.33
CA TYR A 26 13.50 6.26 3.28
C TYR A 26 14.24 5.04 2.78
N ARG A 27 14.81 4.28 3.71
CA ARG A 27 15.45 3.00 3.42
C ARG A 27 14.43 1.89 3.54
N ASP A 28 14.26 1.09 2.51
CA ASP A 28 13.35 -0.04 2.52
C ASP A 28 13.93 -1.19 3.38
N PRO A 29 13.23 -1.66 4.44
CA PRO A 29 13.70 -2.75 5.27
C PRO A 29 13.77 -4.12 4.56
N GLU A 30 13.03 -4.35 3.48
CA GLU A 30 13.05 -5.64 2.76
C GLU A 30 14.22 -5.71 1.79
N THR A 31 14.44 -4.63 1.05
CA THR A 31 15.45 -4.58 -0.02
C THR A 31 16.74 -3.92 0.40
N GLY A 32 16.74 -3.18 1.51
CA GLY A 32 17.84 -2.33 1.96
C GLY A 32 18.06 -1.08 1.10
N SER A 33 17.24 -0.87 0.06
CA SER A 33 17.42 0.18 -0.93
C SER A 33 16.86 1.52 -0.47
N TRP A 34 17.52 2.62 -0.86
CA TRP A 34 17.03 3.97 -0.60
C TRP A 34 16.02 4.40 -1.66
N GLN A 35 14.87 4.89 -1.21
CA GLN A 35 13.76 5.33 -2.06
C GLN A 35 13.36 6.77 -1.70
N THR A 36 12.79 7.49 -2.65
CA THR A 36 12.21 8.82 -2.38
C THR A 36 10.98 8.65 -1.49
N ALA A 37 10.63 9.69 -0.72
CA ALA A 37 9.42 9.71 0.08
C ALA A 37 8.17 9.35 -0.75
N ASP A 38 8.02 9.92 -1.95
CA ASP A 38 6.90 9.63 -2.86
C ASP A 38 6.80 8.15 -3.25
N ALA A 39 7.92 7.50 -3.56
CA ALA A 39 7.94 6.08 -3.92
C ALA A 39 7.74 5.17 -2.68
N TYR A 40 8.36 5.51 -1.56
CA TYR A 40 8.30 4.69 -0.36
C TYR A 40 6.93 4.78 0.32
N LEU A 41 6.36 5.98 0.43
CA LEU A 41 5.08 6.27 1.10
C LEU A 41 3.86 6.10 0.19
N SER A 42 4.01 5.39 -0.92
CA SER A 42 2.91 5.07 -1.84
C SER A 42 2.73 3.55 -2.04
N GLY A 43 1.62 3.16 -2.66
CA GLY A 43 1.27 1.76 -2.92
C GLY A 43 0.73 1.03 -1.69
N GLN A 44 1.24 -0.17 -1.42
CA GLN A 44 0.77 -1.05 -0.34
C GLN A 44 1.26 -0.60 1.05
N VAL A 45 0.97 0.65 1.43
CA VAL A 45 1.48 1.28 2.67
C VAL A 45 1.08 0.53 3.94
N ARG A 46 -0.08 -0.15 3.96
CA ARG A 46 -0.51 -0.99 5.09
C ARG A 46 0.40 -2.18 5.33
N ASP A 47 0.93 -2.78 4.28
CA ASP A 47 1.85 -3.93 4.40
C ASP A 47 3.28 -3.45 4.64
N LYS A 48 3.71 -2.37 3.97
CA LYS A 48 4.97 -1.68 4.28
C LYS A 48 5.07 -1.27 5.75
N LEU A 49 3.98 -0.81 6.37
CA LEU A 49 3.95 -0.46 7.80
C LEU A 49 4.29 -1.66 8.69
N LYS A 50 3.64 -2.81 8.47
CA LYS A 50 3.89 -4.03 9.25
C LYS A 50 5.35 -4.47 9.15
N VAL A 51 5.91 -4.39 7.95
CA VAL A 51 7.31 -4.72 7.70
C VAL A 51 8.22 -3.72 8.42
N ALA A 52 7.95 -2.42 8.33
CA ALA A 52 8.72 -1.39 9.01
C ALA A 52 8.67 -1.55 10.54
N GLU A 53 7.53 -1.91 11.12
CA GLU A 53 7.39 -2.19 12.56
C GLU A 53 8.24 -3.40 12.99
N ALA A 54 8.22 -4.47 12.19
CA ALA A 54 9.04 -5.65 12.45
C ALA A 54 10.54 -5.35 12.34
N ALA A 55 10.94 -4.50 11.38
CA ALA A 55 12.32 -4.04 11.24
C ALA A 55 12.73 -3.12 12.39
N ALA A 56 11.87 -2.17 12.79
CA ALA A 56 12.13 -1.24 13.88
C ALA A 56 12.33 -1.95 15.24
N ALA A 57 11.71 -3.11 15.43
CA ALA A 57 11.93 -3.94 16.61
C ALA A 57 13.35 -4.52 16.71
N LEU A 58 14.07 -4.62 15.59
CA LEU A 58 15.44 -5.14 15.51
C LEU A 58 16.47 -4.01 15.35
N ASP A 59 16.10 -2.95 14.61
CA ASP A 59 16.96 -1.82 14.28
C ASP A 59 16.16 -0.51 14.42
N PRO A 60 16.43 0.30 15.47
CA PRO A 60 15.74 1.55 15.73
C PRO A 60 15.81 2.58 14.59
N ASP A 61 16.73 2.46 13.64
CA ASP A 61 16.83 3.37 12.49
C ASP A 61 15.55 3.35 11.62
N PHE A 62 14.78 2.25 11.66
CA PHE A 62 13.51 2.13 10.96
C PHE A 62 12.33 2.77 11.69
N GLU A 63 12.50 3.31 12.91
CA GLU A 63 11.42 4.04 13.60
C GLU A 63 10.92 5.25 12.79
N ARG A 64 11.81 5.90 12.04
CA ARG A 64 11.40 7.01 11.14
C ARG A 64 10.45 6.52 10.04
N ASN A 65 10.68 5.31 9.52
CA ASN A 65 9.83 4.72 8.49
C ASN A 65 8.45 4.41 9.05
N VAL A 66 8.39 3.83 10.25
CA VAL A 66 7.14 3.54 10.96
C VAL A 66 6.34 4.83 11.15
N ARG A 67 6.98 5.88 11.67
CA ARG A 67 6.32 7.17 11.89
C ARG A 67 5.71 7.73 10.60
N ALA A 68 6.48 7.77 9.53
CA ALA A 68 6.01 8.29 8.24
C ALA A 68 4.89 7.42 7.65
N LEU A 69 4.99 6.09 7.75
CA LEU A 69 3.96 5.18 7.24
C LEU A 69 2.65 5.27 8.02
N VAL A 70 2.70 5.47 9.34
CA VAL A 70 1.51 5.70 10.18
C VAL A 70 0.74 6.94 9.73
N GLU A 71 1.43 8.01 9.33
CA GLU A 71 0.79 9.27 8.90
C GLU A 71 0.10 9.17 7.53
N VAL A 72 0.56 8.27 6.65
CA VAL A 72 0.02 8.10 5.29
C VAL A 72 -0.97 6.94 5.16
N GLN A 73 -1.44 6.37 6.27
CA GLN A 73 -2.38 5.26 6.23
C GLN A 73 -3.71 5.69 5.58
N PRO A 74 -4.20 4.95 4.56
CA PRO A 74 -5.49 5.24 3.96
C PRO A 74 -6.60 5.00 5.00
N ALA A 75 -7.56 5.92 5.03
CA ALA A 75 -8.71 5.79 5.91
C ALA A 75 -9.47 4.49 5.64
N ASP A 76 -9.93 3.84 6.71
CA ASP A 76 -10.79 2.67 6.58
C ASP A 76 -12.14 3.09 5.97
N LEU A 77 -12.57 2.33 4.97
CA LEU A 77 -13.88 2.51 4.34
C LEU A 77 -14.96 2.01 5.30
N ARG A 78 -15.97 2.83 5.58
CA ARG A 78 -17.14 2.38 6.34
C ARG A 78 -18.07 1.59 5.42
N PRO A 79 -18.96 0.74 5.96
CA PRO A 79 -19.95 0.04 5.15
C PRO A 79 -20.80 0.97 4.27
N SER A 80 -21.10 2.18 4.75
CA SER A 80 -21.83 3.21 4.00
C SER A 80 -21.05 3.78 2.81
N ASP A 81 -19.71 3.68 2.82
CA ASP A 81 -18.85 4.20 1.76
C ASP A 81 -18.69 3.17 0.62
N ILE A 82 -19.16 1.93 0.82
CA ILE A 82 -19.11 0.83 -0.16
C ILE A 82 -20.45 0.72 -0.86
N THR A 83 -20.50 1.04 -2.16
CA THR A 83 -21.72 0.85 -2.96
C THR A 83 -21.64 -0.45 -3.76
N ALA A 84 -22.50 -1.40 -3.41
CA ALA A 84 -22.68 -2.65 -4.14
C ALA A 84 -23.82 -2.50 -5.17
N ARG A 85 -23.51 -2.36 -6.46
CA ARG A 85 -24.50 -2.42 -7.54
C ARG A 85 -24.52 -3.81 -8.16
N LEU A 86 -25.67 -4.21 -8.71
CA LEU A 86 -25.76 -5.39 -9.57
C LEU A 86 -24.77 -5.23 -10.73
N GLY A 87 -23.86 -6.18 -10.88
CA GLY A 87 -22.76 -6.11 -11.85
C GLY A 87 -21.43 -5.59 -11.28
N ALA A 88 -21.33 -5.30 -9.99
CA ALA A 88 -20.04 -5.02 -9.37
C ALA A 88 -19.11 -6.26 -9.52
N PRO A 89 -17.88 -6.09 -10.04
CA PRO A 89 -17.02 -7.21 -10.45
C PRO A 89 -16.55 -8.07 -9.26
N TRP A 90 -16.57 -7.50 -8.06
CA TRP A 90 -16.20 -8.18 -6.82
C TRP A 90 -17.35 -8.99 -6.21
N ILE A 91 -18.57 -8.93 -6.77
CA ILE A 91 -19.72 -9.72 -6.31
C ILE A 91 -19.89 -10.95 -7.22
N PRO A 92 -19.64 -12.16 -6.70
CA PRO A 92 -19.82 -13.39 -7.47
C PRO A 92 -21.26 -13.56 -7.98
N ALA A 93 -21.41 -14.05 -9.21
CA ALA A 93 -22.73 -14.32 -9.79
C ALA A 93 -23.56 -15.30 -8.93
N ALA A 94 -22.88 -16.27 -8.30
CA ALA A 94 -23.51 -17.26 -7.43
C ALA A 94 -24.20 -16.63 -6.22
N ASP A 95 -23.58 -15.61 -5.61
CA ASP A 95 -24.15 -14.92 -4.45
C ASP A 95 -25.41 -14.14 -4.84
N VAL A 96 -25.42 -13.52 -6.03
CA VAL A 96 -26.61 -12.83 -6.54
C VAL A 96 -27.74 -13.82 -6.88
N VAL A 97 -27.43 -14.97 -7.48
CA VAL A 97 -28.42 -16.03 -7.77
C VAL A 97 -29.03 -16.56 -6.47
N ALA A 98 -28.20 -16.83 -5.45
CA ALA A 98 -28.66 -17.30 -4.14
C ALA A 98 -29.58 -16.26 -3.48
N PHE A 99 -29.17 -14.98 -3.48
CA PHE A 99 -29.96 -13.89 -2.92
C PHE A 99 -31.35 -13.74 -3.58
N VAL A 100 -31.43 -13.82 -4.91
CA VAL A 100 -32.70 -13.73 -5.65
C VAL A 100 -33.57 -14.95 -5.39
N LYS A 101 -32.99 -16.15 -5.34
CA LYS A 101 -33.72 -17.38 -5.01
C LYS A 101 -34.33 -17.31 -3.61
N GLU A 102 -33.58 -16.81 -2.64
CA GLU A 102 -34.04 -16.68 -1.25
C GLU A 102 -35.10 -15.59 -1.10
N THR A 103 -34.88 -14.42 -1.68
CA THR A 103 -35.75 -13.24 -1.48
C THR A 103 -37.02 -13.29 -2.33
N MET A 104 -36.93 -13.83 -3.55
CA MET A 104 -38.01 -13.79 -4.55
C MET A 104 -38.54 -15.17 -4.93
N GLY A 105 -37.92 -16.26 -4.49
CA GLY A 105 -38.29 -17.62 -4.87
C GLY A 105 -38.06 -17.95 -6.36
N ALA A 106 -37.34 -17.09 -7.08
CA ALA A 106 -37.14 -17.20 -8.52
C ALA A 106 -35.78 -17.81 -8.86
N GLU A 107 -35.74 -18.69 -9.86
CA GLU A 107 -34.49 -19.19 -10.43
C GLU A 107 -34.02 -18.29 -11.57
N ILE A 108 -32.81 -17.73 -11.41
CA ILE A 108 -32.19 -16.85 -12.41
C ILE A 108 -30.80 -17.36 -12.79
N ARG A 109 -30.30 -16.92 -13.95
CA ARG A 109 -28.91 -17.14 -14.39
C ARG A 109 -28.25 -15.80 -14.65
N ILE A 110 -27.05 -15.62 -14.11
CA ILE A 110 -26.24 -14.41 -14.28
C ILE A 110 -24.93 -14.81 -14.94
N TYR A 111 -24.59 -14.10 -16.03
CA TYR A 111 -23.33 -14.24 -16.72
C TYR A 111 -22.57 -12.92 -16.58
N HIS A 112 -21.40 -12.95 -15.94
CA HIS A 112 -20.48 -11.83 -15.94
C HIS A 112 -19.69 -11.88 -17.25
N MET A 113 -19.71 -10.79 -18.02
CA MET A 113 -18.80 -10.65 -19.15
C MET A 113 -17.42 -10.24 -18.62
N PRO A 114 -16.33 -10.92 -19.00
CA PRO A 114 -15.00 -10.42 -18.68
C PRO A 114 -14.80 -9.05 -19.32
N GLU A 115 -14.08 -8.14 -18.64
CA GLU A 115 -13.78 -6.81 -19.18
C GLU A 115 -13.09 -6.95 -20.55
N LEU A 116 -13.59 -6.18 -21.53
CA LEU A 116 -12.88 -5.95 -22.79
C LEU A 116 -11.64 -5.11 -22.46
N ALA A 117 -10.48 -5.78 -22.37
CA ALA A 117 -9.17 -5.14 -22.23
C ALA A 117 -8.80 -4.30 -23.46
#